data_AF-A0A971S5B9-F1
#
_entry.id   AF-A0A971S5B9-F1
#
_cell.length_a   1.000
_cell.length_b   1.000
_cell.length_c   1.000
_cell.angle_alpha   90.00
_cell.angle_beta   90.00
_cell.angle_gamma   90.00
#
_symmetry.space_group_name_H-M   'P 1'
#
loop_
_entity.id
_entity.type
_entity.pdbx_description
1 polymer ?
#
loop_
_entity_poly.entity_id
_entity_poly.type
_entity_poly.pdbx_seq_one_letter_code
_entity_poly.pdbx_strand_id
1 'polypeptide(L)' 'ILQKISSFGLNILYRVIEKEQGKPEVMHAHFAGVGYTASKLNKRTHIPFVITEHLSTMMKPVID' A
#
# COMPACT_ATOMS: atom_id res chain seq x y z
N ILE A 1 9.66 -0.67 13.47
CA ILE A 1 8.39 -0.94 14.21
C ILE A 1 7.17 -0.42 13.44
N LEU A 2 7.16 0.87 13.06
CA LEU A 2 6.06 1.51 12.30
C LEU A 2 5.61 0.70 11.07
N GLN A 3 6.53 0.25 10.22
CA GLN A 3 6.21 -0.54 9.03
C GLN A 3 5.45 -1.85 9.32
N LYS A 4 5.75 -2.50 10.46
CA LYS A 4 5.02 -3.71 10.89
C LYS A 4 3.61 -3.35 11.34
N ILE A 5 3.44 -2.24 12.06
CA ILE A 5 2.15 -1.71 12.50
C ILE A 5 1.29 -1.33 11.27
N SER A 6 1.85 -0.58 10.32
CA SER A 6 1.17 -0.19 9.08
C SER A 6 0.71 -1.41 8.27
N SER A 7 1.59 -2.41 8.13
CA SER A 7 1.23 -3.67 7.44
C SER A 7 0.11 -4.40 8.17
N PHE A 8 0.16 -4.48 9.51
CA PHE A 8 -0.87 -5.14 10.30
C PHE A 8 -2.23 -4.42 10.20
N GLY A 9 -2.25 -3.09 10.35
CA GLY A 9 -3.46 -2.28 10.23
C GLY A 9 -4.08 -2.39 8.84
N LEU A 10 -3.26 -2.33 7.78
CA LEU A 10 -3.73 -2.53 6.40
C LEU A 10 -4.34 -3.93 6.19
N ASN A 11 -3.82 -4.96 6.85
CA ASN A 11 -4.40 -6.31 6.75
C ASN A 11 -5.78 -6.40 7.40
N ILE A 12 -5.98 -5.75 8.55
CA ILE A 12 -7.28 -5.69 9.21
C ILE A 12 -8.26 -4.93 8.32
N LEU A 13 -7.87 -3.75 7.84
CA LEU A 13 -8.71 -2.92 6.98
C LEU A 13 -9.12 -3.66 5.71
N TYR A 14 -8.19 -4.35 5.04
CA TYR A 14 -8.50 -5.13 3.85
C TYR A 14 -9.56 -6.20 4.12
N ARG A 15 -9.48 -6.92 5.25
CA ARG A 15 -10.49 -7.94 5.60
C ARG A 15 -11.88 -7.33 5.81
N VAL A 16 -11.94 -6.13 6.39
CA VAL A 16 -13.20 -5.39 6.56
C VAL A 16 -13.77 -5.00 5.20
N ILE A 17 -12.95 -4.40 4.33
CA ILE A 17 -13.34 -4.00 2.97
C ILE A 17 -13.84 -5.23 2.18
N GLU A 18 -13.10 -6.33 2.20
CA GLU A 18 -13.46 -7.55 1.47
C GLU A 18 -14.80 -8.13 1.95
N LYS A 19 -15.07 -8.07 3.26
CA LYS A 19 -16.33 -8.54 3.84
C LYS A 19 -17.52 -7.64 3.47
N GLU A 20 -17.33 -6.33 3.49
CA GLU A 20 -18.43 -5.36 3.37
C GLU A 20 -18.70 -4.93 1.93
N GLN A 21 -17.64 -4.85 1.12
CA GLN A 21 -17.66 -4.28 -0.23
C GLN A 21 -17.15 -5.26 -1.31
N GLY A 22 -16.64 -6.43 -0.90
CA GLY A 22 -16.01 -7.38 -1.80
C GLY A 22 -14.55 -7.01 -2.13
N LYS A 23 -13.94 -7.81 -3.00
CA LYS A 23 -12.54 -7.63 -3.40
C LYS A 23 -12.38 -6.37 -4.27
N PRO A 24 -11.49 -5.42 -3.91
CA PRO A 24 -11.21 -4.28 -4.76
C PRO A 24 -10.62 -4.68 -6.12
N GLU A 25 -10.99 -3.97 -7.17
CA GLU A 25 -10.46 -4.14 -8.52
C GLU A 25 -9.09 -3.49 -8.70
N VAL A 26 -8.78 -2.47 -7.90
CA VAL A 26 -7.50 -1.74 -7.94
C VAL A 26 -7.09 -1.28 -6.55
N MET A 27 -5.78 -1.26 -6.32
CA MET A 27 -5.15 -0.64 -5.16
C MET A 27 -4.34 0.56 -5.64
N HIS A 28 -4.68 1.74 -5.15
CA HIS A 28 -3.99 2.98 -5.51
C HIS A 28 -3.33 3.57 -4.27
N ALA A 29 -2.01 3.52 -4.22
CA ALA A 29 -1.23 4.11 -3.13
C ALA A 29 -0.65 5.47 -3.53
N HIS A 30 -0.55 6.35 -2.55
CA HIS A 30 0.12 7.64 -2.69
C HIS A 30 1.40 7.64 -1.86
N PHE A 31 2.51 8.12 -2.43
CA PHE A 31 3.86 8.13 -1.84
C PHE A 31 4.55 6.75 -1.74
N ALA A 32 5.87 6.74 -1.90
CA ALA A 32 6.70 5.53 -1.88
C ALA A 32 6.60 4.69 -0.60
N GLY A 33 6.59 5.33 0.58
CA GLY A 33 6.53 4.62 1.86
C GLY A 33 5.22 3.86 2.08
N VAL A 34 4.09 4.47 1.70
CA VAL A 34 2.78 3.83 1.70
C VAL A 34 2.71 2.77 0.61
N GLY A 35 3.24 3.09 -0.59
CA GLY A 35 3.37 2.16 -1.70
C GLY A 35 4.13 0.88 -1.32
N TYR A 36 5.20 0.99 -0.54
CA TYR A 36 5.94 -0.15 -0.01
C TYR A 36 5.07 -1.01 0.92
N THR A 37 4.29 -0.41 1.81
CA THR A 37 3.35 -1.14 2.68
C THR A 37 2.26 -1.84 1.85
N ALA A 38 1.65 -1.12 0.92
CA ALA A 38 0.62 -1.60 0.01
C ALA A 38 1.12 -2.74 -0.89
N SER A 39 2.38 -2.68 -1.34
CA SER A 39 3.01 -3.74 -2.15
C SER A 39 3.00 -5.11 -1.46
N LYS A 40 3.09 -5.14 -0.12
CA LYS A 40 3.02 -6.39 0.66
C LYS A 40 1.62 -7.00 0.66
N LEU A 41 0.58 -6.16 0.66
CA LEU A 41 -0.80 -6.60 0.47
C LEU A 41 -1.01 -7.08 -0.97
N ASN A 42 -0.52 -6.34 -1.97
CA ASN A 42 -0.60 -6.73 -3.38
C ASN A 42 0.03 -8.10 -3.65
N LYS A 43 1.22 -8.40 -3.09
CA LYS A 43 1.89 -9.71 -3.24
C LYS A 43 1.04 -10.93 -2.85
N ARG A 44 0.04 -10.75 -1.98
CA ARG A 44 -0.84 -11.85 -1.56
C ARG A 44 -2.23 -11.80 -2.21
N THR A 45 -2.76 -10.62 -2.52
CA THR A 45 -4.11 -10.48 -3.08
C THR A 45 -4.14 -10.44 -4.61
N HIS A 46 -3.00 -10.14 -5.24
CA HIS A 46 -2.84 -9.96 -6.68
C HIS A 46 -3.79 -8.88 -7.27
N ILE A 47 -4.24 -7.93 -6.45
CA ILE A 47 -5.04 -6.79 -6.89
C ILE A 47 -4.16 -5.86 -7.74
N PRO A 48 -4.56 -5.44 -8.94
CA PRO A 48 -3.86 -4.43 -9.73
C PRO A 48 -3.41 -3.24 -8.89
N PHE A 49 -2.14 -2.87 -8.98
CA PHE A 49 -1.52 -1.93 -8.04
C PHE A 49 -0.88 -0.74 -8.76
N VAL A 50 -1.29 0.46 -8.35
CA VAL A 50 -0.82 1.74 -8.88
C VAL A 50 -0.22 2.56 -7.73
N ILE A 51 0.90 3.22 -7.99
CA ILE A 51 1.51 4.19 -7.07
C ILE A 51 1.55 5.55 -7.76
N THR A 52 1.11 6.60 -7.07
CA THR A 52 1.35 7.99 -7.46
C THR A 52 2.25 8.64 -6.43
N GLU A 53 3.42 9.11 -6.87
CA GLU A 53 4.33 9.87 -6.02
C GLU A 53 3.98 11.36 -6.04
N HIS A 54 3.94 11.99 -4.87
CA HIS A 54 3.71 13.43 -4.74
C HIS A 54 4.92 14.18 -4.19
N LEU A 55 5.97 13.49 -3.75
CA LEU A 55 7.23 14.09 -3.30
C LEU A 55 8.33 13.86 -4.33
N SER A 56 8.93 14.97 -4.79
CA SER A 56 10.14 14.94 -5.61
C SER A 56 11.36 14.37 -4.86
N THR A 57 11.27 14.09 -3.56
CA THR A 57 12.36 13.48 -2.79
C THR A 57 12.76 12.11 -3.31
N MET A 58 11.83 11.38 -3.96
CA MET A 58 12.15 10.14 -4.68
C MET A 58 13.17 10.31 -5.81
N MET A 59 13.33 11.53 -6.35
CA MET A 59 14.32 11.83 -7.38
C MET A 59 15.71 12.07 -6.82
N LYS A 60 15.87 12.13 -5.49
CA LYS A 60 17.19 12.29 -4.88
C LYS A 60 18.01 11.01 -5.08
N PRO A 61 19.33 11.12 -5.30
CA PRO A 61 20.21 9.96 -5.43
C PRO A 61 20.32 9.13 -4.15
N VAL A 62 20.00 9.76 -3.00
CA VAL A 62 19.90 9.11 -1.70
C VAL A 62 18.48 9.31 -1.19
N ILE A 63 17.76 8.22 -0.98
CA ILE A 63 16.43 8.20 -0.38
C ILE A 63 16.63 8.20 1.14
N ASP A 64 16.13 9.25 1.80
CA ASP A 64 16.16 9.40 3.26
C ASP A 64 15.30 8.34 3.99
#